data_AF-A0A971WU70-F1
#
_entry.id   AF-A0A971WU70-F1
#
_cell.length_a   1.000
_cell.length_b   1.000
_cell.length_c   1.000
_cell.angle_alpha   90.00
_cell.angle_beta   90.00
_cell.angle_gamma   90.00
#
_symmetry.space_group_name_H-M   'P 1'
#
loop_
_entity.id
_entity.type
_entity.pdbx_description
1 polymer ?
#
loop_
_entity_poly.entity_id
_entity_poly.type
_entity_poly.pdbx_seq_one_letter_code
_entity_poly.pdbx_strand_id
1 'polypeptide(L)'
;MNYVHRIVRLFALTVIFIVLLSSSSLSSSELRVEQIGDRFNAGEGYMEMYGPLVFMHLKGTPYEMGLQHGTLLAYLYSEDYLLKMKDELDLFKAQASGFEQLVQTFKKFYFQYKMAPWILRNIPEDLFQELEGIVAGVSGGKNTDPMEVIIANVSQDLGMTFGCTSIVAFGEATANGSLYHARNLDNLSMVDWAQYGYVVVYEPDYGYPFITHIYPIYAGTMQAMNNQGITVSMNYSLVDQEDNSLDGMAMVFLMRQIVQHASTLDEALEIVLSTPRTFGMNIYRDFG
;
A
#
# COMPACT_ATOMS: atom_id res chain seq x y z
N MET A 1 -42.23 -17.33 -38.73
CA MET A 1 -41.52 -16.31 -37.92
C MET A 1 -40.78 -16.84 -36.68
N ASN A 2 -41.09 -18.02 -36.12
CA ASN A 2 -40.45 -18.47 -34.86
C ASN A 2 -39.08 -19.16 -34.98
N TYR A 3 -38.70 -19.67 -36.17
CA TYR A 3 -37.45 -20.44 -36.31
C TYR A 3 -36.22 -19.52 -36.47
N VAL A 4 -36.34 -18.46 -37.26
CA VAL A 4 -35.26 -17.49 -37.53
C VAL A 4 -34.88 -16.73 -36.26
N HIS A 5 -35.85 -16.32 -35.43
CA HIS A 5 -35.56 -15.68 -34.14
C HIS A 5 -34.87 -16.61 -33.13
N ARG A 6 -35.10 -17.92 -33.21
CA ARG A 6 -34.44 -18.90 -32.33
C ARG A 6 -32.97 -19.08 -32.70
N ILE A 7 -32.67 -19.14 -33.99
CA ILE A 7 -31.28 -19.23 -34.49
C ILE A 7 -30.50 -17.96 -34.19
N VAL A 8 -31.10 -16.77 -34.40
CA VAL A 8 -30.43 -15.49 -34.09
C VAL A 8 -30.16 -15.34 -32.60
N ARG A 9 -31.08 -15.77 -31.71
CA ARG A 9 -30.84 -15.78 -30.26
C ARG A 9 -29.77 -16.79 -29.84
N LEU A 10 -29.73 -17.97 -30.44
CA LEU A 10 -28.68 -18.96 -30.19
C LEU A 10 -27.30 -18.41 -30.63
N PHE A 11 -27.21 -17.83 -31.82
CA PHE A 11 -25.97 -17.20 -32.29
C PHE A 11 -25.53 -16.02 -31.40
N ALA A 12 -26.45 -15.14 -30.99
CA ALA A 12 -26.15 -14.03 -30.09
C ALA A 12 -25.66 -14.52 -28.72
N LEU A 13 -26.28 -15.56 -28.16
CA LEU A 13 -25.85 -16.16 -26.90
C LEU A 13 -24.49 -16.84 -27.03
N THR A 14 -24.21 -17.55 -28.14
CA THR A 14 -22.91 -18.18 -28.37
C THR A 14 -21.80 -17.15 -28.57
N VAL A 15 -22.06 -16.03 -29.27
CA VAL A 15 -21.09 -14.94 -29.42
C VAL A 15 -20.84 -14.24 -28.09
N ILE A 16 -21.87 -13.99 -27.28
CA ILE A 16 -21.69 -13.44 -25.92
C ILE A 16 -20.90 -14.42 -25.04
N PHE A 17 -21.15 -15.72 -25.14
CA PHE A 17 -20.42 -16.74 -24.38
C PHE A 17 -18.95 -16.86 -24.84
N ILE A 18 -18.67 -16.73 -26.14
CA ILE A 18 -17.31 -16.71 -26.69
C ILE A 18 -16.57 -15.44 -26.28
N VAL A 19 -17.23 -14.28 -26.29
CA VAL A 19 -16.65 -13.01 -25.83
C VAL A 19 -16.34 -13.05 -24.33
N LEU A 20 -17.24 -13.63 -23.52
CA LEU A 20 -17.04 -13.83 -22.08
C LEU A 20 -15.94 -14.86 -21.76
N LEU A 21 -15.81 -15.91 -22.58
CA LEU A 21 -14.74 -16.91 -22.45
C LEU A 21 -13.38 -16.40 -22.96
N SER A 22 -13.36 -15.45 -23.90
CA SER A 22 -12.13 -14.78 -24.33
C SER A 22 -11.65 -13.68 -23.37
N SER A 23 -12.51 -13.21 -22.46
CA SER A 23 -12.14 -12.28 -21.38
C SER A 23 -11.73 -12.97 -20.07
N SER A 24 -11.75 -14.30 -20.01
CA SER A 24 -11.40 -15.06 -18.81
C SER A 24 -10.23 -16.01 -19.07
N SER A 25 -9.17 -15.47 -19.65
CA SER A 25 -7.82 -15.95 -19.41
C SER A 25 -7.00 -14.80 -18.86
N LEU A 26 -7.19 -14.46 -17.57
CA LEU A 26 -6.06 -13.94 -16.80
C LEU A 26 -5.07 -15.11 -16.67
N SER A 27 -4.35 -15.37 -17.75
CA SER A 27 -2.99 -15.84 -17.63
C SER A 27 -2.31 -14.76 -16.80
N SER A 28 -1.95 -15.04 -15.56
CA SER A 28 -1.02 -14.22 -14.81
C SER A 28 0.29 -14.25 -15.61
N SER A 29 0.40 -13.35 -16.58
CA SER A 29 1.61 -13.22 -17.37
C SER A 29 2.68 -12.74 -16.39
N GLU A 30 3.58 -13.64 -16.03
CA GLU A 30 4.80 -13.30 -15.30
C GLU A 30 5.40 -12.03 -15.92
N LEU A 31 5.35 -10.94 -15.17
CA LEU A 31 5.99 -9.69 -15.57
C LEU A 31 7.49 -9.91 -15.42
N ARG A 32 8.25 -9.66 -16.50
CA ARG A 32 9.70 -9.83 -16.51
C ARG A 32 10.37 -8.47 -16.42
N VAL A 33 11.53 -8.44 -15.76
CA VAL A 33 12.35 -7.24 -15.70
C VAL A 33 13.25 -7.17 -16.93
N GLU A 34 13.16 -6.07 -17.65
CA GLU A 34 13.98 -5.76 -18.82
C GLU A 34 14.82 -4.51 -18.58
N GLN A 35 16.13 -4.61 -18.82
CA GLN A 35 17.01 -3.46 -18.71
C GLN A 35 17.03 -2.66 -20.02
N ILE A 36 16.68 -1.37 -19.95
CA ILE A 36 16.69 -0.43 -21.07
C ILE A 36 17.53 0.78 -20.66
N GLY A 37 18.77 0.82 -21.15
CA GLY A 37 19.75 1.81 -20.68
C GLY A 37 20.01 1.64 -19.18
N ASP A 38 19.80 2.71 -18.42
CA ASP A 38 20.00 2.74 -16.96
C ASP A 38 18.72 2.38 -16.17
N ARG A 39 17.62 2.02 -16.85
CA ARG A 39 16.33 1.64 -16.25
C ARG A 39 16.12 0.14 -16.26
N PHE A 40 15.53 -0.37 -15.18
CA PHE A 40 14.97 -1.72 -15.12
C PHE A 40 13.45 -1.60 -15.18
N ASN A 41 12.85 -2.11 -16.25
CA ASN A 41 11.43 -1.93 -16.54
C ASN A 41 10.68 -3.22 -16.26
N ALA A 42 9.46 -3.11 -15.74
CA ALA A 42 8.51 -4.19 -15.62
C ALA A 42 7.15 -3.62 -16.03
N GLY A 43 6.62 -4.04 -17.18
CA GLY A 43 5.41 -3.41 -17.74
C GLY A 43 5.62 -1.93 -18.06
N GLU A 44 4.72 -1.06 -17.60
CA GLU A 44 4.88 0.40 -17.69
C GLU A 44 5.66 1.02 -16.54
N GLY A 45 5.93 0.24 -15.48
CA GLY A 45 6.73 0.67 -14.35
C GLY A 45 8.22 0.48 -14.59
N TYR A 46 9.05 1.25 -13.89
CA TYR A 46 10.49 1.12 -13.96
C TYR A 46 11.18 1.51 -12.66
N MET A 47 12.43 1.10 -12.50
CA MET A 47 13.30 1.60 -11.45
C MET A 47 14.64 2.10 -11.99
N GLU A 48 15.19 3.08 -11.31
CA GLU A 48 16.51 3.67 -11.53
C GLU A 48 17.29 3.69 -10.22
N MET A 49 18.59 3.40 -10.29
CA MET A 49 19.47 3.40 -9.12
C MET A 49 20.49 4.55 -9.23
N TYR A 50 20.48 5.44 -8.24
CA TYR A 50 21.39 6.57 -8.12
C TYR A 50 22.26 6.40 -6.87
N GLY A 51 23.35 5.63 -7.02
CA GLY A 51 24.16 5.22 -5.87
C GLY A 51 23.33 4.37 -4.91
N PRO A 52 23.17 4.77 -3.63
CA PRO A 52 22.35 4.03 -2.67
C PRO A 52 20.85 4.32 -2.81
N LEU A 53 20.44 5.30 -3.62
CA LEU A 53 19.03 5.69 -3.76
C LEU A 53 18.38 4.90 -4.88
N VAL A 54 17.23 4.29 -4.58
CA VAL A 54 16.37 3.66 -5.57
C VAL A 54 15.16 4.56 -5.81
N PHE A 55 14.89 4.82 -7.08
CA PHE A 55 13.68 5.49 -7.55
C PHE A 55 12.87 4.49 -8.35
N MET A 56 11.58 4.37 -8.04
CA MET A 56 10.64 3.54 -8.76
C MET A 56 9.52 4.42 -9.30
N HIS A 57 9.10 4.16 -10.52
CA HIS A 57 7.90 4.72 -11.13
C HIS A 57 6.93 3.57 -11.39
N LEU A 58 5.69 3.74 -10.95
CA LEU A 58 4.62 2.76 -11.08
C LEU A 58 3.43 3.43 -11.77
N LYS A 59 2.82 2.72 -12.73
CA LYS A 59 1.77 3.30 -13.57
C LYS A 59 0.66 2.30 -13.89
N GLY A 60 -0.58 2.79 -13.95
CA GLY A 60 -1.74 2.05 -14.44
C GLY A 60 -2.80 1.82 -13.37
N THR A 61 -3.53 0.71 -13.50
CA THR A 61 -4.52 0.29 -12.50
C THR A 61 -3.85 -0.13 -11.19
N PRO A 62 -4.58 -0.18 -10.06
CA PRO A 62 -3.98 -0.57 -8.78
C PRO A 62 -3.30 -1.93 -8.82
N TYR A 63 -3.93 -2.93 -9.44
CA TYR A 63 -3.33 -4.26 -9.62
C TYR A 63 -2.06 -4.21 -10.48
N GLU A 64 -2.05 -3.47 -11.59
CA GLU A 64 -0.87 -3.34 -12.45
C GLU A 64 0.29 -2.65 -11.73
N MET A 65 0.04 -1.55 -11.01
CA MET A 65 1.05 -0.89 -10.19
C MET A 65 1.61 -1.84 -9.13
N GLY A 66 0.75 -2.62 -8.47
CA GLY A 66 1.16 -3.64 -7.53
C GLY A 66 2.04 -4.72 -8.18
N LEU A 67 1.64 -5.24 -9.34
CA LEU A 67 2.41 -6.24 -10.08
C LEU A 67 3.80 -5.73 -10.46
N GLN A 68 3.87 -4.51 -10.99
CA GLN A 68 5.12 -3.82 -11.31
C GLN A 68 6.01 -3.68 -10.07
N HIS A 69 5.43 -3.21 -8.97
CA HIS A 69 6.12 -3.02 -7.70
C HIS A 69 6.71 -4.33 -7.17
N GLY A 70 5.91 -5.39 -7.10
CA GLY A 70 6.34 -6.70 -6.63
C GLY A 70 7.44 -7.31 -7.51
N THR A 71 7.31 -7.19 -8.84
CA THR A 71 8.30 -7.72 -9.78
C THR A 71 9.64 -6.96 -9.70
N LEU A 72 9.60 -5.64 -9.63
CA LEU A 72 10.82 -4.83 -9.45
C LEU A 72 11.46 -5.08 -8.09
N LEU A 73 10.65 -5.29 -7.05
CA LEU A 73 11.13 -5.63 -5.71
C LEU A 73 11.86 -6.98 -5.68
N ALA A 74 11.30 -8.00 -6.33
CA ALA A 74 11.93 -9.32 -6.46
C ALA A 74 13.23 -9.31 -7.27
N TYR A 75 13.40 -8.31 -8.14
CA TYR A 75 14.66 -8.09 -8.85
C TYR A 75 15.68 -7.30 -7.99
N LEU A 76 15.20 -6.32 -7.23
CA LEU A 76 16.05 -5.46 -6.39
C LEU A 76 16.66 -6.21 -5.20
N TYR A 77 15.90 -7.10 -4.57
CA TYR A 77 16.32 -7.86 -3.40
C TYR A 77 16.38 -9.35 -3.68
N SER A 78 17.40 -10.03 -3.18
CA SER A 78 17.46 -11.49 -3.28
C SER A 78 16.34 -12.15 -2.47
N GLU A 79 15.98 -13.38 -2.85
CA GLU A 79 14.98 -14.18 -2.15
C GLU A 79 15.30 -14.30 -0.65
N ASP A 80 16.57 -14.49 -0.28
CA ASP A 80 17.01 -14.56 1.12
C ASP A 80 16.70 -13.26 1.90
N TYR A 81 16.88 -12.09 1.28
CA TYR A 81 16.54 -10.81 1.90
C TYR A 81 15.02 -10.68 2.08
N LEU A 82 14.24 -11.01 1.06
CA LEU A 82 12.77 -10.97 1.16
C LEU A 82 12.23 -11.93 2.22
N LEU A 83 12.81 -13.13 2.32
CA LEU A 83 12.48 -14.09 3.37
C LEU A 83 12.85 -13.55 4.76
N LYS A 84 14.01 -12.92 4.90
CA LYS A 84 14.42 -12.29 6.16
C LYS A 84 13.45 -11.16 6.56
N MET A 85 13.04 -10.31 5.61
CA MET A 85 12.09 -9.24 5.86
C MET A 85 10.72 -9.78 6.28
N LYS A 86 10.23 -10.81 5.59
CA LYS A 86 9.01 -11.54 5.97
C LYS A 86 9.11 -12.07 7.40
N ASP A 87 10.24 -12.68 7.71
CA ASP A 87 10.54 -13.27 9.02
C ASP A 87 10.61 -12.24 10.16
N GLU A 88 11.06 -11.02 9.89
CA GLU A 88 11.06 -9.91 10.86
C GLU A 88 9.66 -9.33 11.10
N LEU A 89 8.78 -9.43 10.10
CA LEU A 89 7.39 -8.96 10.18
C LEU A 89 6.43 -9.99 10.80
N ASP A 90 6.86 -11.23 11.00
CA ASP A 90 6.03 -12.26 11.62
C ASP A 90 5.86 -11.99 13.13
N LEU A 91 4.70 -11.40 13.46
CA LEU A 91 4.26 -11.09 14.82
C LEU A 91 4.16 -12.33 15.74
N PHE A 92 4.21 -13.54 15.18
CA PHE A 92 4.03 -14.81 15.90
C PHE A 92 5.31 -15.67 15.97
N LYS A 93 6.45 -15.18 15.47
CA LYS A 93 7.70 -15.96 15.35
C LYS A 93 8.40 -16.31 16.67
N ALA A 94 7.98 -15.74 17.80
CA ALA A 94 8.64 -16.02 19.09
C ALA A 94 8.62 -17.52 19.41
N GLN A 95 9.81 -18.12 19.57
CA GLN A 95 10.00 -19.54 19.84
C GLN A 95 9.36 -19.90 21.18
N ALA A 96 8.14 -20.43 21.10
CA ALA A 96 7.30 -20.65 22.27
C ALA A 96 7.38 -22.12 22.71
N SER A 97 7.64 -22.36 23.99
CA SER A 97 7.57 -23.70 24.58
C SER A 97 6.52 -23.78 25.69
N GLY A 98 5.82 -24.92 25.78
CA GLY A 98 4.79 -25.14 26.81
C GLY A 98 3.62 -24.14 26.72
N PHE A 99 3.35 -23.42 27.82
CA PHE A 99 2.21 -22.50 27.93
C PHE A 99 2.27 -21.34 26.92
N GLU A 100 3.46 -20.91 26.51
CA GLU A 100 3.62 -19.86 25.50
C GLU A 100 3.08 -20.31 24.14
N GLN A 101 3.17 -21.60 23.80
CA GLN A 101 2.68 -22.12 22.53
C GLN A 101 1.15 -22.10 22.49
N LEU A 102 0.50 -22.34 23.64
CA LEU A 102 -0.95 -22.19 23.79
C LEU A 102 -1.36 -20.73 23.62
N VAL A 103 -0.63 -19.80 24.23
CA VAL A 103 -0.86 -18.35 24.05
C VAL A 103 -0.68 -17.93 22.60
N GLN A 104 0.37 -18.42 21.90
CA GLN A 104 0.56 -18.11 20.48
C GLN A 104 -0.54 -18.70 19.59
N THR A 105 -0.97 -19.93 19.89
CA THR A 105 -2.10 -20.55 19.18
C THR A 105 -3.37 -19.74 19.38
N PHE A 106 -3.62 -19.26 20.61
CA PHE A 106 -4.75 -18.39 20.91
C PHE A 106 -4.64 -17.03 20.20
N LYS A 107 -3.45 -16.40 20.18
CA LYS A 107 -3.21 -15.15 19.46
C LYS A 107 -3.44 -15.30 17.96
N LYS A 108 -2.94 -16.39 17.36
CA LYS A 108 -3.17 -16.71 15.94
C LYS A 108 -4.65 -16.95 15.65
N PHE A 109 -5.33 -17.69 16.52
CA PHE A 109 -6.78 -17.88 16.44
C PHE A 109 -7.54 -16.55 16.54
N TYR A 110 -7.25 -15.73 17.55
CA TYR A 110 -7.87 -14.42 17.72
C TYR A 110 -7.63 -13.53 16.50
N PHE A 111 -6.38 -13.48 16.02
CA PHE A 111 -6.04 -12.73 14.82
C PHE A 111 -6.86 -13.20 13.61
N GLN A 112 -6.85 -14.51 13.33
CA GLN A 112 -7.52 -15.09 12.16
C GLN A 112 -9.05 -14.91 12.18
N TYR A 113 -9.69 -15.05 13.34
CA TYR A 113 -11.15 -15.07 13.45
C TYR A 113 -11.78 -13.74 13.85
N LYS A 114 -11.02 -12.81 14.45
CA LYS A 114 -11.52 -11.49 14.85
C LYS A 114 -10.84 -10.37 14.08
N MET A 115 -9.52 -10.29 14.12
CA MET A 115 -8.79 -9.12 13.61
C MET A 115 -8.69 -9.09 12.10
N ALA A 116 -8.37 -10.20 11.45
CA ALA A 116 -8.22 -10.25 10.00
C ALA A 116 -9.52 -9.84 9.28
N PRO A 117 -10.73 -10.32 9.66
CA PRO A 117 -11.98 -9.81 9.09
C PRO A 117 -12.19 -8.30 9.27
N TRP A 118 -11.78 -7.73 10.42
CA TRP A 118 -11.87 -6.29 10.67
C TRP A 118 -10.89 -5.49 9.83
N ILE A 119 -9.66 -5.97 9.69
CA ILE A 119 -8.65 -5.33 8.84
C ILE A 119 -9.14 -5.35 7.40
N LEU A 120 -9.47 -6.53 6.87
CA LEU A 120 -9.84 -6.73 5.46
C LEU A 120 -11.00 -5.86 5.02
N ARG A 121 -12.07 -5.75 5.83
CA ARG A 121 -13.24 -4.94 5.44
C ARG A 121 -12.99 -3.44 5.41
N ASN A 122 -11.89 -2.98 6.01
CA ASN A 122 -11.52 -1.58 6.09
C ASN A 122 -10.38 -1.22 5.12
N ILE A 123 -9.90 -2.17 4.31
CA ILE A 123 -8.95 -1.88 3.23
C ILE A 123 -9.75 -1.39 2.01
N PRO A 124 -9.43 -0.20 1.47
CA PRO A 124 -9.97 0.23 0.18
C PRO A 124 -9.71 -0.79 -0.93
N GLU A 125 -10.67 -0.98 -1.83
CA GLU A 125 -10.61 -1.99 -2.90
C GLU A 125 -9.40 -1.79 -3.83
N ASP A 126 -9.06 -0.55 -4.16
CA ASP A 126 -7.89 -0.21 -4.95
C ASP A 126 -6.59 -0.64 -4.26
N LEU A 127 -6.45 -0.37 -2.97
CA LEU A 127 -5.29 -0.80 -2.20
C LEU A 127 -5.24 -2.30 -2.01
N PHE A 128 -6.38 -2.97 -1.87
CA PHE A 128 -6.44 -4.43 -1.82
C PHE A 128 -5.92 -5.04 -3.13
N GLN A 129 -6.35 -4.51 -4.28
CA GLN A 129 -5.86 -4.93 -5.60
C GLN A 129 -4.36 -4.66 -5.78
N GLU A 130 -3.85 -3.52 -5.31
CA GLU A 130 -2.41 -3.21 -5.32
C GLU A 130 -1.62 -4.23 -4.47
N LEU A 131 -2.12 -4.59 -3.29
CA LEU A 131 -1.49 -5.61 -2.43
C LEU A 131 -1.50 -7.00 -3.09
N GLU A 132 -2.60 -7.39 -3.74
CA GLU A 132 -2.65 -8.63 -4.54
C GLU A 132 -1.64 -8.60 -5.69
N GLY A 133 -1.51 -7.44 -6.36
CA GLY A 133 -0.51 -7.22 -7.41
C GLY A 133 0.92 -7.40 -6.89
N ILE A 134 1.27 -6.77 -5.76
CA ILE A 134 2.59 -6.89 -5.13
C ILE A 134 2.92 -8.36 -4.87
N VAL A 135 1.97 -9.08 -4.29
CA VAL A 135 2.11 -10.50 -3.95
C VAL A 135 2.32 -11.33 -5.21
N ALA A 136 1.54 -11.09 -6.27
CA ALA A 136 1.72 -11.75 -7.55
C ALA A 136 3.07 -11.41 -8.20
N GLY A 137 3.54 -10.17 -8.10
CA GLY A 137 4.82 -9.73 -8.66
C GLY A 137 6.01 -10.38 -7.97
N VAL A 138 6.00 -10.43 -6.63
CA VAL A 138 7.06 -11.05 -5.83
C VAL A 138 7.08 -12.57 -6.01
N SER A 139 5.92 -13.21 -6.12
CA SER A 139 5.81 -14.67 -6.20
C SER A 139 6.09 -15.24 -7.59
N GLY A 140 6.26 -14.38 -8.60
CA GLY A 140 6.34 -14.79 -10.01
C GLY A 140 5.00 -15.35 -10.52
N GLY A 141 3.89 -14.70 -10.17
CA GLY A 141 2.54 -15.07 -10.61
C GLY A 141 1.95 -16.30 -9.91
N LYS A 142 2.58 -16.81 -8.84
CA LYS A 142 2.03 -17.90 -8.02
C LYS A 142 0.91 -17.34 -7.14
N ASN A 143 -0.17 -18.10 -7.03
CA ASN A 143 -1.24 -17.76 -6.10
C ASN A 143 -0.76 -17.94 -4.66
N THR A 144 -0.57 -16.83 -3.96
CA THR A 144 -0.12 -16.77 -2.57
C THR A 144 -1.06 -15.87 -1.78
N ASP A 145 -1.34 -16.25 -0.54
CA ASP A 145 -2.21 -15.49 0.34
C ASP A 145 -1.61 -14.09 0.62
N PRO A 146 -2.32 -12.98 0.31
CA PRO A 146 -1.80 -11.64 0.54
C PRO A 146 -1.79 -11.23 2.01
N MET A 147 -2.34 -12.04 2.91
CA MET A 147 -2.50 -11.70 4.33
C MET A 147 -1.21 -11.24 5.00
N GLU A 148 -0.06 -11.83 4.67
CA GLU A 148 1.22 -11.40 5.26
C GLU A 148 1.63 -9.98 4.83
N VAL A 149 1.41 -9.64 3.56
CA VAL A 149 1.69 -8.30 3.02
C VAL A 149 0.67 -7.28 3.56
N ILE A 150 -0.58 -7.69 3.72
CA ILE A 150 -1.62 -6.89 4.39
C ILE A 150 -1.21 -6.60 5.84
N ILE A 151 -0.80 -7.62 6.59
CA ILE A 151 -0.34 -7.48 7.98
C ILE A 151 0.83 -6.51 8.06
N ALA A 152 1.78 -6.60 7.13
CA ALA A 152 2.92 -5.69 7.08
C ALA A 152 2.48 -4.21 6.97
N ASN A 153 1.49 -3.91 6.13
CA ASN A 153 0.97 -2.56 5.95
C ASN A 153 0.20 -2.04 7.18
N VAL A 154 -0.44 -2.92 7.95
CA VAL A 154 -1.15 -2.53 9.19
C VAL A 154 -0.30 -2.74 10.45
N SER A 155 0.95 -3.18 10.32
CA SER A 155 1.81 -3.53 11.46
C SER A 155 2.10 -2.34 12.38
N GLN A 156 2.18 -1.14 11.80
CA GLN A 156 2.34 0.14 12.49
C GLN A 156 1.15 0.46 13.43
N ASP A 157 -0.06 0.09 13.00
CA ASP A 157 -1.30 0.22 13.77
C ASP A 157 -1.38 -0.88 14.85
N LEU A 158 -0.95 -2.10 14.53
CA LEU A 158 -0.95 -3.22 15.48
C LEU A 158 0.11 -3.08 16.58
N GLY A 159 1.27 -2.52 16.24
CA GLY A 159 2.42 -2.39 17.13
C GLY A 159 2.40 -1.15 18.02
N MET A 160 1.50 -0.18 17.76
CA MET A 160 1.47 1.13 18.41
C MET A 160 2.87 1.74 18.54
N THR A 161 3.64 1.75 17.44
CA THR A 161 5.06 2.09 17.48
C THR A 161 5.26 3.60 17.66
N PHE A 162 6.24 4.01 18.45
CA PHE A 162 6.41 5.39 18.90
C PHE A 162 7.54 6.12 18.17
N GLY A 163 7.35 7.42 17.90
CA GLY A 163 8.40 8.35 17.46
C GLY A 163 8.27 8.80 16.02
N CYS A 164 7.74 10.01 15.81
CA CYS A 164 7.78 10.73 14.53
C CYS A 164 7.86 12.23 14.83
N THR A 165 8.73 12.94 14.11
CA THR A 165 8.87 14.40 14.22
C THR A 165 8.51 15.01 12.87
N SER A 166 7.53 15.90 12.83
CA SER A 166 7.18 16.65 11.61
C SER A 166 7.25 18.16 11.87
N ILE A 167 7.74 18.91 10.88
CA ILE A 167 7.86 20.36 10.90
C ILE A 167 7.15 20.90 9.66
N VAL A 168 6.27 21.88 9.88
CA VAL A 168 5.57 22.61 8.84
C VAL A 168 5.78 24.10 9.08
N ALA A 169 6.30 24.81 8.08
CA ALA A 169 6.53 26.25 8.13
C ALA A 169 6.03 26.89 6.83
N PHE A 170 5.27 27.98 6.93
CA PHE A 170 4.67 28.71 5.80
C PHE A 170 4.36 30.16 6.21
N GLY A 171 3.93 30.97 5.25
CA GLY A 171 3.58 32.38 5.51
C GLY A 171 4.75 33.15 6.11
N GLU A 172 4.48 33.93 7.17
CA GLU A 172 5.50 34.74 7.86
C GLU A 172 6.63 33.92 8.49
N ALA A 173 6.45 32.59 8.68
CA ALA A 173 7.51 31.71 9.19
C ALA A 173 8.60 31.42 8.14
N THR A 174 8.45 31.90 6.90
CA THR A 174 9.33 31.58 5.77
C THR A 174 9.67 32.85 4.98
N ALA A 175 10.86 32.90 4.37
CA ALA A 175 11.39 34.13 3.77
C ALA A 175 10.53 34.71 2.63
N ASN A 176 9.74 33.87 1.97
CA ASN A 176 8.94 34.22 0.79
C ASN A 176 7.47 33.73 0.89
N GLY A 177 7.02 33.29 2.07
CA GLY A 177 5.68 32.72 2.24
C GLY A 177 5.49 31.29 1.75
N SER A 178 6.53 30.62 1.23
CA SER A 178 6.42 29.24 0.71
C SER A 178 6.17 28.21 1.80
N LEU A 179 5.45 27.14 1.49
CA LEU A 179 5.28 25.99 2.37
C LEU A 179 6.54 25.11 2.36
N TYR A 180 7.14 24.92 3.53
CA TYR A 180 8.13 23.88 3.81
C TYR A 180 7.51 22.85 4.73
N HIS A 181 7.48 21.60 4.28
CA HIS A 181 7.03 20.46 5.06
C HIS A 181 8.16 19.42 5.11
N ALA A 182 8.65 19.15 6.31
CA ALA A 182 9.71 18.18 6.57
C ALA A 182 9.30 17.18 7.64
N ARG A 183 9.83 15.96 7.57
CA ARG A 183 9.58 14.91 8.55
C ARG A 183 10.81 14.04 8.76
N ASN A 184 11.03 13.67 10.02
CA ASN A 184 11.85 12.54 10.43
C ASN A 184 10.95 11.39 10.90
N LEU A 185 11.21 10.18 10.40
CA LEU A 185 10.60 8.96 10.89
C LEU A 185 11.56 8.32 11.91
N ASP A 186 11.29 8.59 13.19
CA ASP A 186 12.16 8.17 14.31
C ASP A 186 11.65 6.85 14.91
N ASN A 187 11.66 5.77 14.14
CA ASN A 187 11.20 4.46 14.59
C ASN A 187 12.38 3.51 14.91
N LEU A 188 12.65 3.32 16.21
CA LEU A 188 13.74 2.46 16.69
C LEU A 188 13.62 1.00 16.22
N SER A 189 12.40 0.48 16.01
CA SER A 189 12.21 -0.88 15.49
C SER A 189 12.40 -0.98 13.97
N MET A 190 12.57 0.14 13.27
CA MET A 190 12.79 0.20 11.82
C MET A 190 14.20 0.67 11.44
N VAL A 191 15.13 0.79 12.39
CA VAL A 191 16.51 1.24 12.10
C VAL A 191 17.18 0.32 11.08
N ASP A 192 17.05 -1.00 11.24
CA ASP A 192 17.60 -1.97 10.29
C ASP A 192 16.89 -1.95 8.93
N TRP A 193 15.67 -1.38 8.90
CA TRP A 193 14.88 -1.21 7.68
C TRP A 193 15.21 0.06 6.92
N ALA A 194 15.88 1.04 7.54
CA ALA A 194 16.21 2.32 6.91
C ALA A 194 16.97 2.17 5.58
N GLN A 195 17.81 1.13 5.47
CA GLN A 195 18.58 0.82 4.27
C GLN A 195 17.73 0.32 3.08
N TYR A 196 16.50 -0.15 3.33
CA TYR A 196 15.63 -0.69 2.30
C TYR A 196 14.63 0.33 1.76
N GLY A 197 14.62 1.55 2.32
CA GLY A 197 13.73 2.62 1.89
C GLY A 197 14.03 3.09 0.47
N TYR A 198 12.99 3.38 -0.29
CA TYR A 198 13.12 3.93 -1.64
C TYR A 198 12.00 4.91 -1.98
N VAL A 199 12.26 5.73 -2.99
CA VAL A 199 11.32 6.74 -3.48
C VAL A 199 10.46 6.10 -4.57
N VAL A 200 9.16 6.31 -4.49
CA VAL A 200 8.21 5.84 -5.50
C VAL A 200 7.40 7.01 -6.01
N VAL A 201 7.31 7.13 -7.34
CA VAL A 201 6.38 7.99 -8.05
C VAL A 201 5.28 7.11 -8.60
N TYR A 202 4.06 7.36 -8.16
CA TYR A 202 2.88 6.68 -8.65
C TYR A 202 2.16 7.55 -9.68
N GLU A 203 1.77 6.94 -10.79
CA GLU A 203 0.96 7.52 -11.86
C GLU A 203 -0.28 6.62 -12.08
N PRO A 204 -1.26 6.66 -11.17
CA PRO A 204 -2.44 5.81 -11.25
C PRO A 204 -3.35 6.26 -12.40
N ASP A 205 -4.10 5.32 -12.98
CA ASP A 205 -5.15 5.62 -13.96
C ASP A 205 -6.29 6.48 -13.38
N TYR A 206 -6.50 6.37 -12.06
CA TYR A 206 -7.53 7.09 -11.32
C TYR A 206 -6.95 7.76 -10.08
N GLY A 207 -7.20 9.06 -9.94
CA GLY A 207 -6.63 9.89 -8.88
C GLY A 207 -5.45 10.74 -9.37
N TYR A 208 -4.71 11.29 -8.42
CA TYR A 208 -3.60 12.20 -8.66
C TYR A 208 -2.27 11.46 -8.57
N PRO A 209 -1.35 11.67 -9.53
CA PRO A 209 0.03 11.28 -9.39
C PRO A 209 0.66 11.87 -8.14
N PHE A 210 1.47 11.07 -7.45
CA PHE A 210 2.11 11.47 -6.20
C PHE A 210 3.45 10.79 -6.01
N ILE A 211 4.27 11.39 -5.16
CA ILE A 211 5.58 10.89 -4.75
C ILE A 211 5.56 10.53 -3.27
N THR A 212 6.24 9.45 -2.92
CA THR A 212 6.33 8.94 -1.55
C THR A 212 7.69 8.29 -1.32
N HIS A 213 8.09 8.18 -0.05
CA HIS A 213 9.17 7.30 0.37
C HIS A 213 8.55 6.14 1.15
N ILE A 214 8.77 4.91 0.67
CA ILE A 214 8.20 3.71 1.27
C ILE A 214 9.28 2.65 1.52
N TYR A 215 8.86 1.58 2.19
CA TYR A 215 9.66 0.37 2.41
C TYR A 215 9.13 -0.76 1.53
N PRO A 216 9.90 -1.84 1.32
CA PRO A 216 9.43 -3.05 0.64
C PRO A 216 8.04 -3.45 1.09
N ILE A 217 7.23 -3.96 0.15
CA ILE A 217 5.89 -4.54 0.34
C ILE A 217 4.80 -3.60 0.87
N TYR A 218 5.07 -2.30 1.02
CA TYR A 218 4.06 -1.32 1.42
C TYR A 218 3.32 -0.76 0.19
N ALA A 219 1.99 -0.85 0.19
CA ALA A 219 1.11 -0.13 -0.75
C ALA A 219 0.57 1.18 -0.11
N GLY A 220 0.44 1.19 1.23
CA GLY A 220 0.15 2.40 1.99
C GLY A 220 1.34 3.36 2.03
N THR A 221 1.12 4.57 2.54
CA THR A 221 2.20 5.56 2.74
C THR A 221 2.14 6.18 4.11
N MET A 222 3.32 6.51 4.64
CA MET A 222 3.45 7.31 5.85
C MET A 222 3.61 8.80 5.52
N GLN A 223 4.19 9.13 4.37
CA GLN A 223 4.40 10.50 3.92
C GLN A 223 4.38 10.57 2.40
N ALA A 224 3.69 11.57 1.85
CA ALA A 224 3.59 11.73 0.41
C ALA A 224 3.25 13.17 0.02
N MET A 225 3.46 13.48 -1.26
CA MET A 225 3.02 14.72 -1.89
C MET A 225 2.42 14.40 -3.26
N ASN A 226 1.24 14.93 -3.57
CA ASN A 226 0.65 14.81 -4.91
C ASN A 226 0.88 16.05 -5.79
N ASN A 227 0.55 15.92 -7.07
CA ASN A 227 0.68 16.99 -8.05
C ASN A 227 -0.34 18.14 -7.90
N GLN A 228 -1.26 18.06 -6.93
CA GLN A 228 -2.17 19.15 -6.54
C GLN A 228 -1.61 19.98 -5.37
N GLY A 229 -0.43 19.63 -4.85
CA GLY A 229 0.20 20.31 -3.73
C GLY A 229 -0.28 19.83 -2.36
N ILE A 230 -1.07 18.75 -2.29
CA ILE A 230 -1.42 18.11 -1.02
C ILE A 230 -0.21 17.32 -0.52
N THR A 231 0.19 17.62 0.71
CA THR A 231 1.24 16.89 1.44
C THR A 231 0.65 16.22 2.65
N VAL A 232 1.01 14.96 2.87
CA VAL A 232 0.60 14.20 4.05
C VAL A 232 1.82 13.71 4.82
N SER A 233 1.71 13.72 6.14
CA SER A 233 2.65 13.11 7.06
C SER A 233 1.88 12.61 8.27
N MET A 234 2.30 11.47 8.82
CA MET A 234 1.68 10.90 10.01
C MET A 234 2.61 11.07 11.21
N ASN A 235 2.07 11.59 12.31
CA ASN A 235 2.70 11.52 13.63
C ASN A 235 1.72 10.81 14.56
N TYR A 236 2.22 9.85 15.33
CA TYR A 236 1.41 9.18 16.35
C TYR A 236 0.94 10.17 17.40
N SER A 237 -0.36 10.15 17.70
CA SER A 237 -0.95 10.87 18.82
C SER A 237 -1.47 9.85 19.83
N LEU A 238 -1.09 10.01 21.10
CA LEU A 238 -1.67 9.24 22.19
C LEU A 238 -3.08 9.79 22.47
N VAL A 239 -4.09 9.17 21.86
CA VAL A 239 -5.48 9.29 22.33
C VAL A 239 -5.72 8.25 23.43
N ASP A 240 -6.72 8.48 24.27
CA ASP A 240 -7.10 7.51 25.31
C ASP A 240 -7.35 6.14 24.68
N GLN A 241 -6.81 5.08 25.32
CA GLN A 241 -6.87 3.72 24.76
C GLN A 241 -8.30 3.23 24.53
N GLU A 242 -9.29 3.81 25.24
CA GLU A 242 -10.71 3.51 25.09
C GLU A 242 -11.29 3.96 23.75
N ASP A 243 -10.67 4.95 23.09
CA ASP A 243 -11.08 5.48 21.79
C ASP A 243 -10.38 4.81 20.60
N ASN A 244 -9.45 3.89 20.86
CA ASN A 244 -8.76 3.14 19.80
C ASN A 244 -9.59 1.93 19.36
N SER A 245 -9.77 1.79 18.05
CA SER A 245 -10.53 0.69 17.45
C SER A 245 -9.71 0.01 16.37
N LEU A 246 -9.42 -1.28 16.49
CA LEU A 246 -8.83 -2.03 15.37
C LEU A 246 -9.83 -2.30 14.23
N ASP A 247 -11.08 -1.90 14.41
CA ASP A 247 -12.11 -1.90 13.38
C ASP A 247 -12.20 -0.53 12.69
N GLY A 248 -11.15 -0.20 11.95
CA GLY A 248 -11.05 1.03 11.16
C GLY A 248 -9.99 0.88 10.08
N MET A 249 -9.94 1.85 9.17
CA MET A 249 -8.91 1.91 8.13
C MET A 249 -7.56 2.19 8.76
N ALA A 250 -6.57 1.39 8.39
CA ALA A 250 -5.20 1.57 8.86
C ALA A 250 -4.64 2.91 8.38
N MET A 251 -3.78 3.51 9.21
CA MET A 251 -3.34 4.89 9.02
C MET A 251 -2.63 5.10 7.68
N VAL A 252 -1.78 4.15 7.29
CA VAL A 252 -1.03 4.22 6.03
C VAL A 252 -1.92 4.16 4.80
N PHE A 253 -3.08 3.50 4.90
CA PHE A 253 -4.08 3.45 3.83
C PHE A 253 -4.87 4.75 3.77
N LEU A 254 -5.21 5.34 4.92
CA LEU A 254 -5.87 6.64 4.96
C LEU A 254 -4.99 7.73 4.34
N MET A 255 -3.69 7.79 4.66
CA MET A 255 -2.75 8.73 4.03
C MET A 255 -2.67 8.52 2.51
N ARG A 256 -2.67 7.25 2.09
CA ARG A 256 -2.68 6.86 0.68
C ARG A 256 -3.94 7.33 -0.04
N GLN A 257 -5.10 7.23 0.59
CA GLN A 257 -6.38 7.72 0.07
C GLN A 257 -6.39 9.25 -0.05
N ILE A 258 -5.94 9.97 0.98
CA ILE A 258 -5.85 11.44 0.93
C ILE A 258 -4.96 11.90 -0.22
N VAL A 259 -3.72 11.38 -0.29
CA VAL A 259 -2.76 11.88 -1.28
C VAL A 259 -3.16 11.51 -2.71
N GLN A 260 -3.82 10.37 -2.92
CA GLN A 260 -4.26 9.95 -4.25
C GLN A 260 -5.55 10.64 -4.70
N HIS A 261 -6.45 11.02 -3.80
CA HIS A 261 -7.80 11.46 -4.18
C HIS A 261 -8.14 12.91 -3.83
N ALA A 262 -7.39 13.59 -2.96
CA ALA A 262 -7.65 14.99 -2.62
C ALA A 262 -6.87 15.96 -3.52
N SER A 263 -7.57 16.97 -4.05
CA SER A 263 -6.98 18.15 -4.68
C SER A 263 -7.00 19.39 -3.79
N THR A 264 -7.80 19.36 -2.72
CA THR A 264 -7.94 20.46 -1.76
C THR A 264 -7.87 19.95 -0.32
N LEU A 265 -7.62 20.86 0.62
CA LEU A 265 -7.60 20.53 2.06
C LEU A 265 -8.99 20.15 2.58
N ASP A 266 -10.06 20.70 1.99
CA ASP A 266 -11.43 20.36 2.39
C ASP A 266 -11.80 18.94 1.93
N GLU A 267 -11.42 18.54 0.72
CA GLU A 267 -11.54 17.14 0.25
C GLU A 267 -10.72 16.18 1.12
N ALA A 268 -9.48 16.56 1.46
CA ALA A 268 -8.65 15.77 2.38
C ALA A 268 -9.31 15.61 3.75
N LEU A 269 -9.93 16.67 4.28
CA LEU A 269 -10.66 16.63 5.54
C LEU A 269 -11.92 15.77 5.45
N GLU A 270 -12.66 15.82 4.35
CA GLU A 270 -13.82 14.98 4.11
C GLU A 270 -13.46 13.50 4.11
N ILE A 271 -12.34 13.11 3.47
CA ILE A 271 -11.82 11.73 3.51
C ILE A 271 -11.55 11.30 4.96
N VAL A 272 -10.91 12.16 5.77
CA VAL A 272 -10.61 11.86 7.17
C VAL A 272 -11.87 11.71 8.03
N LEU A 273 -12.85 12.60 7.85
CA LEU A 273 -14.07 12.64 8.67
C LEU A 273 -15.07 11.54 8.29
N SER A 274 -15.07 11.10 7.04
CA SER A 274 -15.95 10.03 6.54
C SER A 274 -15.39 8.61 6.77
N THR A 275 -14.12 8.50 7.16
CA THR A 275 -13.44 7.20 7.34
C THR A 275 -13.39 6.77 8.81
N PRO A 276 -13.88 5.57 9.16
CA PRO A 276 -13.59 4.96 10.46
C PRO A 276 -12.08 4.75 10.63
N ARG A 277 -11.49 5.21 11.73
CA ARG A 277 -10.03 5.24 11.96
C ARG A 277 -9.63 4.31 13.08
N THR A 278 -8.37 3.87 13.03
CA THR A 278 -7.78 3.00 14.03
C THR A 278 -7.28 3.74 15.28
N PHE A 279 -6.61 4.88 15.08
CA PHE A 279 -5.96 5.69 16.12
C PHE A 279 -6.10 7.20 15.86
N GLY A 280 -5.80 8.00 16.89
CA GLY A 280 -5.73 9.46 16.79
C GLY A 280 -4.56 9.96 15.93
N MET A 281 -4.76 11.12 15.27
CA MET A 281 -3.81 11.69 14.32
C MET A 281 -3.68 13.20 14.49
N ASN A 282 -2.47 13.73 14.24
CA ASN A 282 -2.23 15.15 14.02
C ASN A 282 -2.20 15.46 12.53
N ILE A 283 -3.11 16.33 12.07
CA ILE A 283 -3.13 16.83 10.68
C ILE A 283 -2.74 18.30 10.71
N TYR A 284 -1.74 18.67 9.92
CA TYR A 284 -1.36 20.06 9.73
C TYR A 284 -2.14 20.64 8.54
N ARG A 285 -2.91 21.70 8.80
CA ARG A 285 -3.68 22.44 7.79
C ARG A 285 -3.12 23.85 7.66
N ASP A 286 -2.83 24.26 6.43
CA ASP A 286 -2.60 25.67 6.10
C ASP A 286 -3.95 26.35 5.80
N PHE A 287 -4.16 27.53 6.37
CA PHE A 287 -5.26 28.43 6.03
C PHE A 287 -4.64 29.58 5.28
N GLY A 288 -4.44 29.41 3.97
CA GLY A 288 -4.05 30.52 3.09
C GLY A 288 -4.97 31.72 3.25
#